data_AF-F4RNV3-F1
#
_entry.id   AF-F4RNV3-F1
#
_cell.length_a   1.000
_cell.length_b   1.000
_cell.length_c   1.000
_cell.angle_alpha   90.00
_cell.angle_beta   90.00
_cell.angle_gamma   90.00
#
_symmetry.space_group_name_H-M   'P 1'
#
loop_
_entity.id
_entity.type
_entity.pdbx_description
1 polymer ?
#
loop_
_entity_poly.entity_id
_entity_poly.type
_entity_poly.pdbx_seq_one_letter_code
_entity_poly.pdbx_strand_id
1 'polypeptide(L)'
;MSTRSYTSTSSMILVICCLFFTVVQANWDEATGFVHDHKVSPGWMAKNPPKSCSKNIQLAECSHNTRNAFPNVQFMAVFTVDHSKDTYHGCSYGSCCYFSAFPPVTELVSDPTNSHIFVWHNLGGFKGLGTNPIANPQTGTFGYEDGTTGKYIDGPPNRATYQAGHDSKYPGFKLPPAWPATMPMPAQKNAHPSCGKPGEPNKDPNPTGKPGGGQSAKPNEVESKSKQTSSKSTPTKKDSEKRHQINLE
;
A
#
# COMPACT_ATOMS: atom_id res chain seq x y z
N MET A 1 54.55 -28.16 46.50
CA MET A 1 53.79 -27.07 45.84
C MET A 1 53.26 -27.63 44.53
N SER A 2 51.94 -27.85 44.45
CA SER A 2 51.29 -28.49 43.30
C SER A 2 50.51 -27.42 42.54
N THR A 3 50.94 -27.10 41.33
CA THR A 3 50.31 -26.11 40.45
C THR A 3 49.17 -26.79 39.68
N ARG A 4 47.93 -26.51 40.06
CA ARG A 4 46.75 -26.84 39.25
C ARG A 4 46.65 -25.82 38.11
N SER A 5 46.82 -26.29 36.88
CA SER A 5 46.50 -25.53 35.68
C SER A 5 45.00 -25.59 35.41
N TYR A 6 44.35 -24.42 35.38
CA TYR A 6 42.96 -24.26 34.95
C TYR A 6 42.92 -24.21 33.42
N THR A 7 42.33 -25.22 32.78
CA THR A 7 41.94 -25.16 31.37
C THR A 7 40.59 -24.48 31.27
N SER A 8 40.61 -23.22 30.82
CA SER A 8 39.44 -22.43 30.44
C SER A 8 38.80 -23.06 29.20
N THR A 9 37.67 -23.74 29.38
CA THR A 9 36.82 -24.16 28.27
C THR A 9 36.16 -22.93 27.66
N SER A 10 36.75 -22.44 26.57
CA SER A 10 36.13 -21.46 25.67
C SER A 10 34.85 -22.08 25.10
N SER A 11 33.70 -21.68 25.66
CA SER A 11 32.38 -21.99 25.11
C SER A 11 32.17 -21.13 23.86
N MET A 12 32.62 -21.65 22.71
CA MET A 12 32.15 -21.18 21.42
C MET A 12 30.70 -21.62 21.23
N ILE A 13 29.76 -20.82 21.74
CA ILE A 13 28.36 -20.86 21.28
C ILE A 13 28.36 -20.20 19.90
N LEU A 14 28.56 -21.04 18.90
CA LEU A 14 28.46 -20.72 17.49
C LEU A 14 26.97 -20.57 17.16
N VAL A 15 26.58 -19.34 16.82
CA VAL A 15 25.72 -18.98 15.67
C VAL A 15 24.53 -19.91 15.41
N ILE A 16 23.32 -19.48 15.79
CA ILE A 16 22.04 -19.58 15.03
C ILE A 16 20.98 -18.83 15.87
N CYS A 17 20.80 -17.54 15.63
CA CYS A 17 19.55 -16.83 15.96
C CYS A 17 19.43 -15.48 15.23
N CYS A 18 19.89 -15.43 13.97
CA CYS A 18 19.77 -14.25 13.11
C CYS A 18 19.05 -14.62 11.80
N LEU A 19 17.80 -15.09 11.84
CA LEU A 19 16.94 -15.13 10.64
C LEU A 19 15.45 -14.98 11.01
N PHE A 20 15.09 -13.88 11.67
CA PHE A 20 13.74 -13.33 11.55
C PHE A 20 13.84 -11.81 11.41
N PHE A 21 14.64 -11.34 10.45
CA PHE A 21 14.36 -10.04 9.84
C PHE A 21 13.09 -10.22 9.01
N THR A 22 11.92 -10.10 9.65
CA THR A 22 10.70 -9.79 8.91
C THR A 22 10.85 -8.34 8.46
N VAL A 23 11.60 -8.14 7.38
CA VAL A 23 11.39 -6.96 6.54
C VAL A 23 9.94 -7.14 6.11
N VAL A 24 9.04 -6.29 6.61
CA VAL A 24 7.65 -6.25 6.16
C VAL A 24 7.70 -5.71 4.73
N GLN A 25 8.07 -6.58 3.81
CA GLN A 25 7.95 -6.36 2.39
C GLN A 25 6.47 -6.51 2.08
N ALA A 26 5.95 -5.52 1.37
CA ALA A 26 4.73 -5.64 0.61
C ALA A 26 4.67 -7.00 -0.10
N ASN A 27 3.74 -7.88 0.28
CA ASN A 27 3.47 -9.07 -0.53
C ASN A 27 2.37 -8.69 -1.51
N TRP A 28 2.68 -8.79 -2.81
CA TRP A 28 1.67 -8.63 -3.85
C TRP A 28 0.76 -9.85 -3.83
N ASP A 29 -0.31 -9.71 -3.06
CA ASP A 29 -1.37 -10.67 -2.85
C ASP A 29 -2.69 -9.88 -2.84
N GLU A 30 -3.39 -9.98 -3.96
CA GLU A 30 -4.57 -9.17 -4.29
C GLU A 30 -5.76 -9.56 -3.43
N ALA A 31 -6.54 -8.57 -2.98
CA ALA A 31 -7.80 -8.80 -2.31
C ALA A 31 -8.74 -9.64 -3.19
N THR A 32 -9.41 -10.58 -2.53
CA THR A 32 -10.37 -11.49 -3.17
C THR A 32 -11.79 -10.93 -3.22
N GLY A 33 -12.08 -9.97 -2.35
CA GLY A 33 -13.34 -9.26 -2.34
C GLY A 33 -13.24 -7.87 -1.72
N PHE A 34 -14.29 -7.08 -1.93
CA PHE A 34 -14.36 -5.69 -1.48
C PHE A 34 -15.77 -5.31 -1.00
N VAL A 35 -15.84 -4.26 -0.20
CA VAL A 35 -17.07 -3.52 0.12
C VAL A 35 -16.72 -2.04 0.16
N HIS A 36 -17.17 -1.29 -0.83
CA HIS A 36 -17.01 0.16 -0.87
C HIS A 36 -18.03 0.86 0.01
N ASP A 37 -17.73 2.11 0.39
CA ASP A 37 -18.66 3.01 1.08
C ASP A 37 -19.07 2.50 2.47
N HIS A 38 -18.20 1.70 3.09
CA HIS A 38 -18.41 1.11 4.40
C HIS A 38 -17.11 1.08 5.20
N LYS A 39 -17.27 1.10 6.51
CA LYS A 39 -16.25 0.75 7.49
C LYS A 39 -16.78 -0.28 8.46
N VAL A 40 -15.97 -0.63 9.44
CA VAL A 40 -16.37 -1.49 10.56
C VAL A 40 -16.80 -0.63 11.74
N SER A 41 -17.73 -1.14 12.57
CA SER A 41 -18.24 -0.41 13.72
C SER A 41 -17.11 0.00 14.69
N PRO A 42 -17.22 1.17 15.35
CA PRO A 42 -16.24 1.58 16.36
C PRO A 42 -16.10 0.58 17.50
N GLY A 43 -17.20 -0.07 17.91
CA GLY A 43 -17.21 -1.05 19.00
C GLY A 43 -16.40 -2.30 18.66
N TRP A 44 -16.48 -2.78 17.41
CA TRP A 44 -15.66 -3.90 16.96
C TRP A 44 -14.19 -3.49 16.81
N MET A 45 -13.91 -2.32 16.22
CA MET A 45 -12.53 -1.83 16.04
C MET A 45 -11.81 -1.60 17.37
N ALA A 46 -12.52 -1.11 18.39
CA ALA A 46 -11.95 -0.94 19.73
C ALA A 46 -11.51 -2.27 20.37
N LYS A 47 -12.25 -3.35 20.10
CA LYS A 47 -11.93 -4.71 20.60
C LYS A 47 -10.91 -5.44 19.74
N ASN A 48 -10.83 -5.07 18.46
CA ASN A 48 -9.98 -5.72 17.45
C ASN A 48 -9.13 -4.67 16.75
N PRO A 49 -8.11 -4.11 17.42
CA PRO A 49 -7.27 -3.08 16.82
C PRO A 49 -6.52 -3.63 15.59
N PRO A 50 -6.27 -2.79 14.58
CA PRO A 50 -5.45 -3.19 13.44
C PRO A 50 -4.05 -3.58 13.91
N LYS A 51 -3.41 -4.52 13.22
CA LYS A 51 -2.05 -4.94 13.53
C LYS A 51 -1.01 -3.97 12.98
N SER A 52 -1.34 -3.32 11.87
CA SER A 52 -0.55 -2.25 11.29
C SER A 52 -1.44 -1.31 10.49
N CYS A 53 -0.95 -0.10 10.22
CA CYS A 53 -1.58 0.83 9.29
C CYS A 53 -0.51 1.51 8.44
N SER A 54 -0.79 1.68 7.16
CA SER A 54 -0.02 2.51 6.23
C SER A 54 -0.76 3.82 6.01
N LYS A 55 -0.02 4.93 5.90
CA LYS A 55 -0.56 6.27 5.63
C LYS A 55 -0.05 6.77 4.28
N ASN A 56 -0.80 7.68 3.66
CA ASN A 56 -0.47 8.27 2.36
C ASN A 56 -0.31 7.21 1.26
N ILE A 57 -1.10 6.15 1.32
CA ILE A 57 -1.12 5.12 0.28
C ILE A 57 -2.36 5.24 -0.59
N GLN A 58 -2.29 4.70 -1.81
CA GLN A 58 -3.45 4.64 -2.69
C GLN A 58 -4.44 3.57 -2.21
N LEU A 59 -5.72 3.82 -2.49
CA LEU A 59 -6.77 2.81 -2.33
C LEU A 59 -6.45 1.55 -3.14
N ALA A 60 -5.94 1.72 -4.36
CA ALA A 60 -5.47 0.62 -5.20
C ALA A 60 -4.38 -0.19 -4.48
N GLU A 61 -3.36 0.46 -3.93
CA GLU A 61 -2.27 -0.20 -3.19
C GLU A 61 -2.79 -0.99 -1.98
N CYS A 62 -3.74 -0.44 -1.24
CA CYS A 62 -4.39 -1.11 -0.10
C CYS A 62 -5.06 -2.43 -0.51
N SER A 63 -5.66 -2.48 -1.69
CA SER A 63 -6.33 -3.69 -2.22
C SER A 63 -5.40 -4.70 -2.89
N HIS A 64 -4.25 -4.26 -3.41
CA HIS A 64 -3.35 -5.13 -4.17
C HIS A 64 -2.38 -5.92 -3.28
N ASN A 65 -2.18 -5.47 -2.06
CA ASN A 65 -1.11 -6.02 -1.23
C ASN A 65 -1.55 -6.40 0.17
N THR A 66 -0.87 -7.41 0.70
CA THR A 66 -0.85 -7.67 2.13
C THR A 66 0.34 -6.96 2.78
N ARG A 67 0.14 -6.48 4.01
CA ARG A 67 1.18 -5.84 4.84
C ARG A 67 1.39 -6.54 6.18
N ASN A 68 0.43 -7.34 6.64
CA ASN A 68 0.68 -8.22 7.78
C ASN A 68 1.15 -9.60 7.30
N ALA A 69 1.95 -10.26 8.13
CA ALA A 69 2.46 -11.61 7.90
C ALA A 69 2.25 -12.48 9.14
N PHE A 70 2.57 -13.78 9.03
CA PHE A 70 2.54 -14.71 10.16
C PHE A 70 3.30 -14.17 11.38
N PRO A 71 2.77 -14.30 12.62
CA PRO A 71 1.54 -15.01 12.99
C PRO A 71 0.25 -14.18 12.85
N ASN A 72 0.35 -12.92 12.45
CA ASN A 72 -0.77 -11.99 12.35
C ASN A 72 -1.25 -11.88 10.89
N VAL A 73 -1.73 -12.96 10.29
CA VAL A 73 -2.18 -12.94 8.88
C VAL A 73 -3.26 -11.89 8.64
N GLN A 74 -3.25 -11.24 7.47
CA GLN A 74 -4.21 -10.23 7.07
C GLN A 74 -5.49 -10.88 6.51
N PHE A 75 -6.63 -10.68 7.16
CA PHE A 75 -7.92 -11.13 6.64
C PHE A 75 -8.70 -10.01 5.95
N MET A 76 -8.48 -8.79 6.40
CA MET A 76 -9.21 -7.61 5.94
C MET A 76 -8.35 -6.37 6.10
N ALA A 77 -8.61 -5.37 5.26
CA ALA A 77 -8.12 -4.02 5.43
C ALA A 77 -9.29 -3.03 5.39
N VAL A 78 -9.20 -1.97 6.19
CA VAL A 78 -10.09 -0.81 6.11
C VAL A 78 -9.27 0.36 5.61
N PHE A 79 -9.65 0.90 4.46
CA PHE A 79 -9.13 2.13 3.91
C PHE A 79 -9.99 3.30 4.34
N THR A 80 -9.37 4.38 4.81
CA THR A 80 -10.02 5.66 5.10
C THR A 80 -9.41 6.72 4.20
N VAL A 81 -10.26 7.38 3.42
CA VAL A 81 -9.90 8.37 2.40
C VAL A 81 -9.42 9.67 3.06
N ASP A 82 -8.35 10.23 2.52
CA ASP A 82 -7.88 11.59 2.79
C ASP A 82 -8.30 12.49 1.62
N HIS A 83 -9.45 13.16 1.80
CA HIS A 83 -10.03 14.02 0.75
C HIS A 83 -9.20 15.26 0.40
N SER A 84 -8.09 15.54 1.10
CA SER A 84 -7.13 16.57 0.66
C SER A 84 -6.34 16.13 -0.59
N LYS A 85 -6.39 14.84 -0.94
CA LYS A 85 -5.65 14.21 -2.04
C LYS A 85 -6.56 13.62 -3.13
N ASP A 86 -7.81 14.01 -3.15
CA ASP A 86 -8.82 13.61 -4.15
C ASP A 86 -8.40 13.87 -5.60
N THR A 87 -7.55 14.87 -5.83
CA THR A 87 -7.07 15.25 -7.17
C THR A 87 -5.67 14.73 -7.50
N TYR A 88 -5.07 13.92 -6.62
CA TYR A 88 -3.73 13.38 -6.82
C TYR A 88 -3.74 12.17 -7.77
N HIS A 89 -2.61 11.87 -8.41
CA HIS A 89 -2.50 10.76 -9.36
C HIS A 89 -2.78 9.41 -8.70
N GLY A 90 -3.74 8.65 -9.24
CA GLY A 90 -4.14 7.36 -8.67
C GLY A 90 -4.94 7.48 -7.38
N CYS A 91 -5.57 8.63 -7.14
CA CYS A 91 -6.57 8.79 -6.09
C CYS A 91 -7.54 7.60 -6.07
N SER A 92 -8.18 7.28 -4.95
CA SER A 92 -8.08 7.98 -3.65
C SER A 92 -6.81 7.65 -2.87
N TYR A 93 -6.28 8.62 -2.12
CA TYR A 93 -5.23 8.40 -1.10
C TYR A 93 -5.82 8.40 0.29
N GLY A 94 -5.11 7.78 1.24
CA GLY A 94 -5.61 7.69 2.59
C GLY A 94 -4.73 6.90 3.53
N SER A 95 -5.37 6.36 4.56
CA SER A 95 -4.78 5.40 5.49
C SER A 95 -5.42 4.04 5.29
N CYS A 96 -4.62 2.98 5.23
CA CYS A 96 -5.08 1.60 5.15
C CYS A 96 -4.64 0.87 6.40
N CYS A 97 -5.60 0.34 7.16
CA CYS A 97 -5.35 -0.39 8.39
C CYS A 97 -5.68 -1.87 8.19
N TYR A 98 -4.75 -2.75 8.57
CA TYR A 98 -4.78 -4.18 8.27
C TYR A 98 -5.09 -4.99 9.52
N PHE A 99 -6.05 -5.91 9.41
CA PHE A 99 -6.59 -6.65 10.55
C PHE A 99 -6.33 -8.16 10.41
N SER A 100 -5.98 -8.77 11.53
CA SER A 100 -5.92 -10.24 11.70
C SER A 100 -7.14 -10.81 12.42
N ALA A 101 -8.14 -9.97 12.64
CA ALA A 101 -9.47 -10.37 13.04
C ALA A 101 -10.42 -10.05 11.89
N PHE A 102 -11.51 -10.81 11.78
CA PHE A 102 -12.50 -10.62 10.73
C PHE A 102 -13.88 -10.41 11.36
N PRO A 103 -14.56 -9.27 11.12
CA PRO A 103 -15.84 -8.98 11.72
C PRO A 103 -16.95 -9.83 11.10
N PRO A 104 -18.07 -10.10 11.79
CA PRO A 104 -19.30 -10.50 11.12
C PRO A 104 -19.86 -9.34 10.28
N VAL A 105 -20.61 -9.65 9.22
CA VAL A 105 -21.17 -8.65 8.28
C VAL A 105 -22.08 -7.61 8.97
N THR A 106 -22.65 -7.95 10.14
CA THR A 106 -23.49 -7.06 10.95
C THR A 106 -22.73 -5.90 11.58
N GLU A 107 -21.39 -5.95 11.59
CA GLU A 107 -20.54 -4.85 12.09
C GLU A 107 -20.22 -3.83 11.00
N LEU A 108 -20.65 -4.05 9.75
CA LEU A 108 -20.45 -3.09 8.68
C LEU A 108 -21.35 -1.88 8.85
N VAL A 109 -20.76 -0.69 8.79
CA VAL A 109 -21.44 0.59 8.91
C VAL A 109 -21.18 1.40 7.65
N SER A 110 -22.23 1.95 7.06
CA SER A 110 -22.11 2.82 5.88
C SER A 110 -21.24 4.03 6.19
N ASP A 111 -20.31 4.32 5.29
CA ASP A 111 -19.43 5.48 5.34
C ASP A 111 -19.07 5.92 3.91
N PRO A 112 -20.06 6.45 3.17
CA PRO A 112 -19.93 6.69 1.73
C PRO A 112 -18.76 7.60 1.39
N THR A 113 -18.00 7.20 0.38
CA THR A 113 -16.78 7.84 -0.15
C THR A 113 -15.64 8.05 0.84
N ASN A 114 -15.84 7.79 2.13
CA ASN A 114 -14.83 8.03 3.16
C ASN A 114 -14.08 6.74 3.52
N SER A 115 -14.72 5.58 3.35
CA SER A 115 -14.13 4.31 3.73
C SER A 115 -14.47 3.17 2.77
N HIS A 116 -13.52 2.25 2.62
CA HIS A 116 -13.66 1.05 1.80
C HIS A 116 -12.99 -0.14 2.52
N ILE A 117 -13.57 -1.33 2.35
CA ILE A 117 -13.07 -2.56 2.96
C ILE A 117 -12.58 -3.50 1.86
N PHE A 118 -11.43 -4.11 2.08
CA PHE A 118 -10.89 -5.17 1.23
C PHE A 118 -10.70 -6.44 2.05
N VAL A 119 -10.94 -7.58 1.41
CA VAL A 119 -11.03 -8.89 2.07
C VAL A 119 -10.19 -9.93 1.32
N TRP A 120 -9.43 -10.72 2.07
CA TRP A 120 -8.55 -11.77 1.54
C TRP A 120 -9.13 -13.16 1.77
N HIS A 121 -8.53 -14.15 1.09
CA HIS A 121 -8.84 -15.58 1.19
C HIS A 121 -10.29 -15.98 0.90
N ASN A 122 -10.98 -15.21 0.06
CA ASN A 122 -12.40 -15.40 -0.28
C ASN A 122 -13.32 -15.36 0.95
N LEU A 123 -12.94 -14.62 2.00
CA LEU A 123 -13.72 -14.53 3.23
C LEU A 123 -15.01 -13.70 3.07
N GLY A 124 -15.21 -13.00 1.95
CA GLY A 124 -16.45 -12.28 1.71
C GLY A 124 -16.33 -11.08 0.78
N GLY A 125 -17.41 -10.30 0.75
CA GLY A 125 -17.53 -9.09 -0.05
C GLY A 125 -17.95 -9.38 -1.49
N PHE A 126 -18.00 -8.33 -2.30
CA PHE A 126 -18.20 -8.45 -3.73
C PHE A 126 -16.91 -8.96 -4.38
N LYS A 127 -17.04 -9.90 -5.31
CA LYS A 127 -15.89 -10.55 -5.95
C LYS A 127 -15.02 -9.56 -6.72
N GLY A 128 -13.71 -9.63 -6.50
CA GLY A 128 -12.70 -8.85 -7.21
C GLY A 128 -11.93 -7.88 -6.31
N LEU A 129 -11.08 -7.08 -6.94
CA LEU A 129 -10.22 -6.10 -6.27
C LEU A 129 -10.98 -4.85 -5.80
N GLY A 130 -12.05 -4.47 -6.49
CA GLY A 130 -12.76 -3.22 -6.26
C GLY A 130 -11.97 -1.98 -6.70
N THR A 131 -10.85 -2.11 -7.41
CA THR A 131 -9.97 -0.99 -7.73
C THR A 131 -9.37 -1.11 -9.14
N ASN A 132 -8.96 0.03 -9.69
CA ASN A 132 -8.00 0.12 -10.79
C ASN A 132 -6.60 -0.35 -10.31
N PRO A 133 -5.66 -0.62 -11.24
CA PRO A 133 -4.26 -0.86 -10.87
C PRO A 133 -3.65 0.32 -10.09
N ILE A 134 -2.54 0.06 -9.39
CA ILE A 134 -1.79 1.09 -8.69
C ILE A 134 -1.25 2.10 -9.71
N ALA A 135 -1.48 3.39 -9.49
CA ALA A 135 -0.96 4.43 -10.37
C ALA A 135 0.36 5.00 -9.87
N ASN A 136 1.18 5.49 -10.78
CA ASN A 136 2.39 6.21 -10.47
C ASN A 136 2.00 7.56 -9.83
N PRO A 137 2.49 7.87 -8.62
CA PRO A 137 2.10 9.10 -7.92
C PRO A 137 2.52 10.39 -8.66
N GLN A 138 3.48 10.32 -9.58
CA GLN A 138 3.94 11.48 -10.35
C GLN A 138 3.29 11.58 -11.73
N THR A 139 2.99 10.45 -12.38
CA THR A 139 2.55 10.47 -13.79
C THR A 139 1.11 10.00 -13.99
N GLY A 140 0.52 9.30 -13.02
CA GLY A 140 -0.77 8.62 -13.17
C GLY A 140 -0.73 7.39 -14.09
N THR A 141 0.44 6.98 -14.55
CA THR A 141 0.62 5.74 -15.31
C THR A 141 0.27 4.55 -14.43
N PHE A 142 -0.50 3.59 -14.91
CA PHE A 142 -0.79 2.38 -14.14
C PHE A 142 0.36 1.38 -14.18
N GLY A 143 0.49 0.64 -13.09
CA GLY A 143 1.61 -0.24 -12.81
C GLY A 143 1.28 -1.23 -11.70
N TYR A 144 2.32 -1.79 -11.10
CA TYR A 144 2.23 -2.79 -10.05
C TYR A 144 3.40 -2.65 -9.07
N GLU A 145 3.23 -3.15 -7.85
CA GLU A 145 4.37 -3.39 -6.95
C GLU A 145 4.93 -4.78 -7.20
N ASP A 146 6.24 -4.88 -7.43
CA ASP A 146 6.90 -6.17 -7.53
C ASP A 146 6.80 -6.93 -6.21
N GLY A 147 6.28 -8.16 -6.24
CA GLY A 147 5.98 -8.92 -5.03
C GLY A 147 7.20 -9.46 -4.28
N THR A 148 8.42 -9.23 -4.78
CA THR A 148 9.67 -9.63 -4.11
C THR A 148 10.40 -8.44 -3.49
N THR A 149 10.31 -7.27 -4.12
CA THR A 149 11.04 -6.06 -3.71
C THR A 149 10.15 -4.96 -3.13
N GLY A 150 8.84 -5.05 -3.35
CA GLY A 150 7.88 -3.98 -3.04
C GLY A 150 8.05 -2.73 -3.91
N LYS A 151 8.89 -2.76 -4.95
CA LYS A 151 9.14 -1.61 -5.81
C LYS A 151 8.01 -1.45 -6.82
N TYR A 152 7.50 -0.22 -6.95
CA TYR A 152 6.56 0.13 -8.00
C TYR A 152 7.20 0.15 -9.40
N ILE A 153 6.50 -0.41 -10.39
CA ILE A 153 6.91 -0.52 -11.79
C ILE A 153 5.73 -0.11 -12.69
N ASP A 154 5.97 0.86 -13.58
CA ASP A 154 5.00 1.26 -14.60
C ASP A 154 4.74 0.13 -15.61
N GLY A 155 3.50 0.01 -16.05
CA GLY A 155 3.09 -0.89 -17.12
C GLY A 155 2.46 -2.20 -16.64
N PRO A 156 2.36 -3.20 -17.52
CA PRO A 156 1.64 -4.42 -17.21
C PRO A 156 2.33 -5.23 -16.09
N PRO A 157 1.56 -5.83 -15.17
CA PRO A 157 2.06 -6.64 -14.07
C PRO A 157 2.90 -7.84 -14.53
N ASN A 158 4.12 -7.99 -14.00
CA ASN A 158 4.87 -9.24 -14.11
C ASN A 158 4.37 -10.24 -13.05
N ARG A 159 3.42 -11.10 -13.45
CA ARG A 159 2.80 -12.08 -12.54
C ARG A 159 3.76 -13.18 -12.03
N ALA A 160 5.01 -13.24 -12.47
CA ALA A 160 5.98 -14.22 -11.97
C ALA A 160 6.33 -14.02 -10.49
N THR A 161 6.21 -12.79 -9.95
CA THR A 161 6.49 -12.47 -8.54
C THR A 161 5.23 -12.32 -7.69
N TYR A 162 4.05 -12.60 -8.27
CA TYR A 162 2.76 -12.54 -7.58
C TYR A 162 2.62 -13.68 -6.56
N GLN A 163 2.19 -13.37 -5.34
CA GLN A 163 2.18 -14.28 -4.20
C GLN A 163 0.75 -14.65 -3.76
N ALA A 164 -0.06 -15.16 -4.69
CA ALA A 164 -1.46 -15.49 -4.43
C ALA A 164 -1.64 -16.42 -3.21
N GLY A 165 -2.38 -15.95 -2.21
CA GLY A 165 -2.75 -16.75 -1.04
C GLY A 165 -1.56 -17.34 -0.29
N HIS A 166 -0.43 -16.63 -0.28
CA HIS A 166 0.83 -17.11 0.30
C HIS A 166 0.69 -17.52 1.78
N ASP A 167 -0.21 -16.85 2.52
CA ASP A 167 -0.50 -17.15 3.92
C ASP A 167 -1.02 -18.57 4.17
N SER A 168 -1.65 -19.19 3.17
CA SER A 168 -2.16 -20.57 3.27
C SER A 168 -1.08 -21.62 3.53
N LYS A 169 0.18 -21.25 3.31
CA LYS A 169 1.36 -22.10 3.51
C LYS A 169 1.88 -22.05 4.95
N TYR A 170 1.37 -21.16 5.80
CA TYR A 170 1.87 -21.01 7.16
C TYR A 170 1.37 -22.14 8.10
N PRO A 171 2.25 -22.70 8.95
CA PRO A 171 1.85 -23.72 9.91
C PRO A 171 0.76 -23.24 10.87
N GLY A 172 -0.31 -24.02 11.00
CA GLY A 172 -1.42 -23.69 11.91
C GLY A 172 -2.35 -22.57 11.42
N PHE A 173 -2.19 -22.11 10.19
CA PHE A 173 -3.10 -21.14 9.58
C PHE A 173 -4.54 -21.68 9.57
N LYS A 174 -5.48 -20.85 10.05
CA LYS A 174 -6.91 -21.14 10.08
C LYS A 174 -7.68 -19.91 9.63
N LEU A 175 -8.68 -20.12 8.81
CA LEU A 175 -9.57 -19.07 8.35
C LEU A 175 -10.67 -18.81 9.40
N PRO A 176 -11.04 -17.53 9.64
CA PRO A 176 -12.23 -17.20 10.39
C PRO A 176 -13.51 -17.55 9.59
N PRO A 177 -14.69 -17.51 10.22
CA PRO A 177 -15.95 -17.61 9.51
C PRO A 177 -16.06 -16.54 8.40
N ALA A 178 -16.41 -16.97 7.19
CA ALA A 178 -16.63 -16.07 6.06
C ALA A 178 -17.96 -15.30 6.20
N TRP A 179 -18.06 -14.14 5.55
CA TRP A 179 -19.33 -13.48 5.30
C TRP A 179 -20.23 -14.32 4.38
N PRO A 180 -21.55 -14.04 4.36
CA PRO A 180 -22.47 -14.69 3.44
C PRO A 180 -22.10 -14.44 1.98
N ALA A 181 -22.34 -15.44 1.12
CA ALA A 181 -22.13 -15.30 -0.33
C ALA A 181 -23.04 -14.21 -0.95
N THR A 182 -24.26 -14.07 -0.43
CA THR A 182 -25.17 -12.97 -0.79
C THR A 182 -25.05 -11.88 0.26
N MET A 183 -24.39 -10.79 -0.10
CA MET A 183 -24.21 -9.64 0.79
C MET A 183 -25.56 -8.95 1.06
N PRO A 184 -25.83 -8.52 2.30
CA PRO A 184 -27.08 -7.85 2.70
C PRO A 184 -27.08 -6.37 2.30
N MET A 185 -26.60 -6.05 1.10
CA MET A 185 -26.51 -4.69 0.57
C MET A 185 -26.54 -4.71 -0.97
N PRO A 186 -26.86 -3.58 -1.64
CA PRO A 186 -26.90 -3.53 -3.10
C PRO A 186 -25.60 -3.97 -3.75
N ALA A 187 -25.70 -4.62 -4.91
CA ALA A 187 -24.54 -5.06 -5.67
C ALA A 187 -23.62 -3.90 -6.03
N GLN A 188 -22.32 -4.08 -5.84
CA GLN A 188 -21.32 -3.08 -6.18
C GLN A 188 -20.56 -3.50 -7.45
N LYS A 189 -20.19 -2.51 -8.27
CA LYS A 189 -19.35 -2.74 -9.45
C LYS A 189 -17.92 -2.98 -9.00
N ASN A 190 -17.26 -3.96 -9.60
CA ASN A 190 -15.82 -4.15 -9.46
C ASN A 190 -15.09 -3.06 -10.27
N ALA A 191 -15.05 -1.85 -9.72
CA ALA A 191 -14.50 -0.65 -10.32
C ALA A 191 -13.99 0.27 -9.22
N HIS A 192 -12.99 1.09 -9.55
CA HIS A 192 -12.41 2.04 -8.61
C HIS A 192 -13.47 3.02 -8.05
N PRO A 193 -13.53 3.24 -6.73
CA PRO A 193 -14.39 4.25 -6.11
C PRO A 193 -14.16 5.66 -6.65
N SER A 194 -15.15 6.54 -6.46
CA SER A 194 -15.01 7.94 -6.83
C SER A 194 -13.89 8.61 -6.02
N CYS A 195 -13.03 9.39 -6.68
CA CYS A 195 -12.04 10.25 -6.02
C CYS A 195 -12.64 11.57 -5.51
N GLY A 196 -13.89 11.58 -5.09
CA GLY A 196 -14.60 12.78 -4.65
C GLY A 196 -15.42 12.51 -3.41
N LYS A 197 -15.85 13.59 -2.75
CA LYS A 197 -16.74 13.52 -1.61
C LYS A 197 -18.15 13.07 -2.02
N PRO A 198 -19.05 12.74 -1.08
CA PRO A 198 -20.40 12.32 -1.42
C PRO A 198 -21.12 13.42 -2.22
N GLY A 199 -21.62 13.06 -3.40
CA GLY A 199 -22.33 13.98 -4.29
C GLY A 199 -21.43 14.82 -5.20
N GLU A 200 -20.10 14.74 -5.07
CA GLU A 200 -19.18 15.39 -6.01
C GLU A 200 -18.93 14.53 -7.25
N PRO A 201 -18.59 15.13 -8.41
CA PRO A 201 -18.10 14.38 -9.56
C PRO A 201 -16.86 13.56 -9.24
N ASN A 202 -16.67 12.44 -9.94
CA ASN A 202 -15.43 11.67 -9.84
C ASN A 202 -14.26 12.53 -10.36
N LYS A 203 -13.21 12.65 -9.54
CA LYS A 203 -11.99 13.42 -9.84
C LYS A 203 -10.82 12.53 -10.29
N ASP A 204 -11.04 11.23 -10.49
CA ASP A 204 -10.02 10.31 -11.00
C ASP A 204 -9.50 10.79 -12.36
N PRO A 205 -8.20 11.13 -12.49
CA PRO A 205 -7.62 11.56 -13.76
C PRO A 205 -7.57 10.44 -14.81
N ASN A 206 -7.71 9.17 -14.42
CA ASN A 206 -7.72 8.02 -15.34
C ASN A 206 -8.72 6.93 -14.89
N PRO A 207 -10.05 7.18 -15.02
CA PRO A 207 -11.08 6.30 -14.48
C PRO A 207 -11.21 4.95 -15.22
N THR A 208 -10.48 4.77 -16.34
CA THR A 208 -10.65 3.59 -17.21
C THR A 208 -9.93 2.34 -16.72
N GLY A 209 -8.98 2.46 -15.79
CA GLY A 209 -8.21 1.34 -15.28
C GLY A 209 -7.29 0.65 -16.30
N LYS A 210 -7.13 1.20 -17.52
CA LYS A 210 -6.34 0.57 -18.59
C LYS A 210 -4.85 0.86 -18.46
N PRO A 211 -3.97 -0.16 -18.37
CA PRO A 211 -2.52 0.02 -18.34
C PRO A 211 -2.02 0.92 -19.48
N GLY A 212 -1.19 1.91 -19.16
CA GLY A 212 -0.66 2.88 -20.13
C GLY A 212 -1.60 4.04 -20.51
N GLY A 213 -2.78 4.15 -19.89
CA GLY A 213 -3.76 5.22 -20.18
C GLY A 213 -3.55 6.54 -19.43
N GLY A 214 -2.47 6.70 -18.65
CA GLY A 214 -2.22 7.90 -17.86
C GLY A 214 -1.94 9.10 -18.75
N GLN A 215 -2.89 10.04 -18.83
CA GLN A 215 -2.55 11.39 -19.31
C GLN A 215 -1.63 12.01 -18.26
N SER A 216 -0.41 12.40 -18.67
CA SER A 216 0.46 13.20 -17.82
C SER A 216 -0.30 14.47 -17.43
N ALA A 217 -0.76 14.56 -16.18
CA ALA A 217 -1.32 15.81 -15.70
C ALA A 217 -0.18 16.85 -15.69
N LYS A 218 -0.45 18.04 -16.22
CA LYS A 218 0.49 19.16 -16.11
C LYS A 218 0.67 19.47 -14.62
N PRO A 219 1.91 19.63 -14.12
CA PRO A 219 2.13 20.03 -12.74
C PRO A 219 1.40 21.35 -12.46
N ASN A 220 0.60 21.40 -11.40
CA ASN A 220 0.04 22.66 -10.91
C ASN A 220 1.18 23.53 -10.40
N GLU A 221 1.40 24.65 -11.08
CA GLU A 221 2.32 25.74 -10.76
C GLU A 221 1.85 26.46 -9.49
N VAL A 222 1.97 25.83 -8.33
CA VAL A 222 1.75 26.51 -7.02
C VAL A 222 2.89 26.23 -6.04
N GLU A 223 3.74 25.23 -6.26
CA GLU A 223 4.87 24.91 -5.38
C GLU A 223 6.21 25.44 -5.93
N SER A 224 6.27 26.73 -6.20
CA SER A 224 7.54 27.46 -6.45
C SER A 224 7.45 28.90 -5.96
N LYS A 225 7.05 29.08 -4.70
CA LYS A 225 7.28 30.32 -3.94
C LYS A 225 7.71 30.02 -2.51
N SER A 226 8.86 29.37 -2.36
CA SER A 226 9.59 29.34 -1.08
C SER A 226 11.06 28.90 -1.28
N LYS A 227 11.84 29.67 -2.03
CA LYS A 227 13.29 29.82 -1.84
C LYS A 227 13.87 30.75 -2.91
N GLN A 228 14.15 31.99 -2.50
CA GLN A 228 15.32 32.81 -2.86
C GLN A 228 14.94 34.28 -2.77
N THR A 229 14.99 34.79 -1.54
CA THR A 229 15.26 36.21 -1.30
C THR A 229 16.67 36.28 -0.75
N SER A 230 17.66 36.55 -1.60
CA SER A 230 18.83 37.35 -1.21
C SER A 230 19.66 37.73 -2.45
N SER A 231 19.92 39.03 -2.51
CA SER A 231 21.04 39.72 -3.17
C SER A 231 21.14 39.68 -4.70
N LYS A 232 20.76 40.83 -5.25
CA LYS A 232 20.94 41.33 -6.61
C LYS A 232 22.27 42.10 -6.65
N SER A 233 23.19 41.76 -7.55
CA SER A 233 24.17 42.71 -8.10
C SER A 233 24.49 42.33 -9.55
N THR A 234 24.43 43.34 -10.41
CA THR A 234 24.48 43.28 -11.87
C THR A 234 25.94 43.38 -12.40
N PRO A 235 26.19 43.44 -13.72
CA PRO A 235 26.90 42.42 -14.49
C PRO A 235 28.34 42.83 -14.84
N THR A 236 29.17 41.89 -15.29
CA THR A 236 30.34 42.25 -16.10
C THR A 236 30.68 41.16 -17.11
N LYS A 237 31.17 41.67 -18.23
CA LYS A 237 31.34 41.05 -19.56
C LYS A 237 32.74 40.43 -19.66
N LYS A 238 32.87 39.47 -20.61
CA LYS A 238 34.04 39.06 -21.42
C LYS A 238 34.79 37.76 -21.08
N ASP A 239 34.99 37.02 -22.19
CA ASP A 239 36.16 36.24 -22.64
C ASP A 239 36.64 35.09 -21.73
N SER A 240 37.21 33.97 -22.16
CA SER A 240 37.42 33.25 -23.42
C SER A 240 38.18 31.98 -23.01
N GLU A 241 38.04 30.90 -23.78
CA GLU A 241 39.05 29.83 -23.96
C GLU A 241 39.37 28.76 -22.88
N LYS A 242 39.50 27.53 -23.41
CA LYS A 242 40.40 26.40 -23.08
C LYS A 242 40.12 25.43 -21.90
N ARG A 243 39.59 24.26 -22.30
CA ARG A 243 40.22 22.90 -22.32
C ARG A 243 41.12 22.47 -21.13
N HIS A 244 40.70 21.41 -20.41
CA HIS A 244 41.41 20.20 -19.91
C HIS A 244 40.42 19.48 -18.95
N GLN A 245 39.85 18.29 -19.19
CA GLN A 245 40.35 16.91 -19.15
C GLN A 245 41.17 16.47 -17.90
N ILE A 246 40.66 15.39 -17.25
CA ILE A 246 41.24 14.35 -16.34
C ILE A 246 41.68 14.81 -14.92
N ASN A 247 41.46 14.14 -13.77
CA ASN A 247 41.35 12.72 -13.31
C ASN A 247 40.26 12.60 -12.20
N LEU A 248 39.54 11.49 -11.96
CA LEU A 248 39.96 10.14 -11.51
C LEU A 248 40.75 10.15 -10.18
N GLU A 249 40.01 10.22 -9.07
CA GLU A 249 40.09 9.36 -7.87
C GLU A 249 38.84 9.57 -7.02
#